data_AF-A0A4R8D1T4-F1
#
_entry.id   AF-A0A4R8D1T4-F1
#
_cell.length_a   1.000
_cell.length_b   1.000
_cell.length_c   1.000
_cell.angle_alpha   90.00
_cell.angle_beta   90.00
_cell.angle_gamma   90.00
#
_symmetry.space_group_name_H-M   'P 1'
#
loop_
_entity.id
_entity.type
_entity.pdbx_description
1 polymer ?
#
loop_
_entity_poly.entity_id
_entity_poly.type
_entity_poly.pdbx_seq_one_letter_code
_entity_poly.pdbx_strand_id
1 'polypeptide(L)'
;MPKLLLAAPPWSRPRTTHRPPTHRGQLAPRGRLGLRSLVGLRGRFALRSRLGLRSLVGLIGLLLIAGCSPGPTPVPVPSPAPEVAAACAELVKALPAKVLDAERREASPKSPLTAAYGDPPIEMTCGVTPPAGMAEAQSQCFEVNGVGWFAKQVENGFIFTTIGRSLYFEVAVPAKYTPEANALTDVSDAVQKHNKLVTPCT
;
A
#
# COMPACT_ATOMS: atom_id res chain seq x y z
N MET A 1 30.54 0.87 -48.56
CA MET A 1 30.06 2.28 -48.56
C MET A 1 28.66 2.26 -49.16
N PRO A 2 27.64 2.96 -48.61
CA PRO A 2 27.62 4.24 -47.88
C PRO A 2 27.30 4.06 -46.37
N LYS A 3 27.87 4.76 -45.38
CA LYS A 3 27.83 6.19 -44.97
C LYS A 3 26.41 6.78 -44.90
N LEU A 4 25.88 6.93 -43.70
CA LEU A 4 24.96 7.97 -43.19
C LEU A 4 24.53 7.49 -41.78
N LEU A 5 24.39 8.26 -40.71
CA LEU A 5 24.75 9.61 -40.27
C LEU A 5 24.37 9.59 -38.78
N LEU A 6 25.26 10.01 -37.87
CA LEU A 6 24.91 10.17 -36.46
C LEU A 6 23.88 11.31 -36.30
N ALA A 7 22.90 11.11 -35.42
CA ALA A 7 22.13 12.20 -34.82
C ALA A 7 21.97 11.93 -33.32
N ALA A 8 22.56 12.81 -32.51
CA ALA A 8 22.43 12.84 -31.06
C ALA A 8 21.11 13.54 -30.64
N PRO A 9 20.45 13.14 -29.54
CA PRO A 9 19.28 13.84 -29.04
C PRO A 9 19.65 15.10 -28.22
N PRO A 10 18.94 16.23 -28.40
CA PRO A 10 19.20 17.47 -27.67
C PRO A 10 18.64 17.40 -26.24
N TRP A 11 19.53 17.49 -25.27
CA TRP A 11 19.19 17.77 -23.88
C TRP A 11 18.92 19.27 -23.71
N SER A 12 17.69 19.62 -23.31
CA SER A 12 17.41 20.91 -22.68
C SER A 12 16.03 20.92 -22.04
N ARG A 13 15.96 20.72 -20.71
CA ARG A 13 14.80 21.13 -19.91
C ARG A 13 15.24 22.24 -18.94
N PRO A 14 14.59 23.41 -18.95
CA PRO A 14 14.91 24.49 -18.03
C PRO A 14 14.38 24.23 -16.62
N ARG A 15 15.19 24.67 -15.65
CA ARG A 15 15.02 24.58 -14.21
C ARG A 15 14.10 25.71 -13.75
N THR A 16 12.85 25.42 -13.39
CA THR A 16 11.95 26.42 -12.77
C THR A 16 12.16 26.44 -11.26
N THR A 17 12.55 27.62 -10.79
CA THR A 17 12.93 27.96 -9.43
C THR A 17 11.72 28.12 -8.52
N HIS A 18 11.80 27.55 -7.31
CA HIS A 18 10.93 27.80 -6.17
C HIS A 18 10.86 29.30 -5.81
N ARG A 19 9.68 29.77 -5.42
CA ARG A 19 9.48 31.07 -4.76
C ARG A 19 8.43 30.93 -3.64
N PRO A 20 8.76 31.21 -2.36
CA PRO A 20 7.75 31.35 -1.30
C PRO A 20 7.35 32.82 -1.10
N PRO A 21 6.10 33.13 -0.72
CA PRO A 21 5.73 34.48 -0.31
C PRO A 21 5.94 34.71 1.19
N THR A 22 6.83 35.67 1.43
CA THR A 22 6.94 36.67 2.51
C THR A 22 5.82 36.78 3.56
N HIS A 23 6.22 36.62 4.82
CA HIS A 23 5.58 37.22 5.99
C HIS A 23 5.62 38.76 5.93
N ARG A 24 4.50 39.42 6.19
CA ARG A 24 4.44 40.85 6.50
C ARG A 24 3.63 41.04 7.78
N GLY A 25 4.31 41.51 8.82
CA GLY A 25 3.71 41.79 10.12
C GLY A 25 2.84 43.04 10.12
N GLN A 26 2.08 43.20 11.18
CA GLN A 26 1.46 44.47 11.52
C GLN A 26 1.42 44.66 13.05
N LEU A 27 2.05 45.74 13.48
CA LEU A 27 2.10 46.24 14.85
C LEU A 27 0.87 47.08 15.19
N ALA A 28 0.37 46.91 16.43
CA ALA A 28 -0.12 47.93 17.40
C ALA A 28 -1.34 48.82 16.99
N PRO A 29 -2.11 49.44 17.91
CA PRO A 29 -1.62 50.25 19.03
C PRO A 29 -2.36 50.14 20.39
N ARG A 30 -1.75 50.83 21.35
CA ARG A 30 -2.08 51.03 22.77
C ARG A 30 -3.37 51.84 22.98
N GLY A 31 -4.21 51.41 23.92
CA GLY A 31 -5.32 52.18 24.50
C GLY A 31 -5.10 52.44 25.99
N ARG A 32 -5.35 53.68 26.41
CA ARG A 32 -4.95 54.29 27.70
C ARG A 32 -5.86 53.94 28.89
N LEU A 33 -5.24 54.14 30.06
CA LEU A 33 -5.76 54.31 31.41
C LEU A 33 -7.17 54.91 31.56
N GLY A 34 -7.93 54.33 32.50
CA GLY A 34 -9.04 54.96 33.21
C GLY A 34 -9.03 54.53 34.67
N LEU A 35 -8.67 55.45 35.56
CA LEU A 35 -8.61 55.34 37.02
C LEU A 35 -9.95 55.81 37.61
N ARG A 36 -10.48 55.16 38.68
CA ARG A 36 -10.98 55.81 39.93
C ARG A 36 -11.81 54.89 40.84
N SER A 37 -11.41 54.93 42.13
CA SER A 37 -12.16 54.86 43.40
C SER A 37 -13.21 53.75 43.64
N LEU A 38 -12.99 52.86 44.63
CA LEU A 38 -13.18 53.02 46.09
C LEU A 38 -14.65 53.26 46.50
N VAL A 39 -15.22 52.28 47.20
CA VAL A 39 -15.87 52.36 48.52
C VAL A 39 -16.77 51.13 48.69
N GLY A 40 -16.59 50.43 49.81
CA GLY A 40 -17.22 49.15 50.08
C GLY A 40 -18.66 49.25 50.56
N LEU A 41 -19.32 48.10 50.56
CA LEU A 41 -20.37 47.81 51.52
C LEU A 41 -20.34 46.32 51.87
N ARG A 42 -20.14 46.05 53.16
CA ARG A 42 -20.33 44.75 53.79
C ARG A 42 -21.82 44.38 53.69
N GLY A 43 -22.13 43.27 53.04
CA GLY A 43 -23.47 42.68 53.02
C GLY A 43 -23.38 41.17 53.19
N ARG A 44 -23.46 40.70 54.43
CA ARG A 44 -23.65 39.29 54.76
C ARG A 44 -25.12 38.97 54.58
N PHE A 45 -25.55 38.37 53.47
CA PHE A 45 -26.86 37.72 53.41
C PHE A 45 -26.89 36.58 52.39
N ALA A 46 -27.40 35.45 52.87
CA ALA A 46 -27.95 34.33 52.12
C ALA A 46 -26.97 33.52 51.24
N LEU A 47 -26.32 32.56 51.90
CA LEU A 47 -25.99 31.25 51.34
C LEU A 47 -27.25 30.63 50.70
N ARG A 48 -27.42 30.78 49.39
CA ARG A 48 -28.44 30.06 48.61
C ARG A 48 -27.81 29.50 47.33
N SER A 49 -27.45 28.23 47.45
CA SER A 49 -27.43 27.18 46.42
C SER A 49 -27.30 27.65 44.96
N ARG A 50 -26.07 27.57 44.42
CA ARG A 50 -25.83 27.37 42.99
C ARG A 50 -24.81 26.25 42.78
N LEU A 51 -25.12 25.09 43.35
CA LEU A 51 -24.64 23.84 42.78
C LEU A 51 -25.29 23.72 41.39
N GLY A 52 -24.48 23.75 40.33
CA GLY A 52 -24.97 23.46 38.98
C GLY A 52 -24.60 24.50 37.94
N LEU A 53 -23.30 24.71 37.70
CA LEU A 53 -22.83 25.15 36.38
C LEU A 53 -21.33 24.85 36.18
N ARG A 54 -20.93 23.59 36.37
CA ARG A 54 -19.57 23.11 36.04
C ARG A 54 -19.54 21.92 35.07
N SER A 55 -20.66 21.58 34.43
CA SER A 55 -20.78 20.33 33.63
C SER A 55 -21.33 20.53 32.23
N LEU A 56 -20.95 21.61 31.52
CA LEU A 56 -21.33 21.77 30.10
C LEU A 56 -20.16 22.07 29.14
N VAL A 57 -18.92 21.82 29.56
CA VAL A 57 -17.72 21.91 28.70
C VAL A 57 -16.97 20.57 28.74
N GLY A 58 -17.66 19.47 28.45
CA GLY A 58 -17.07 18.13 28.43
C GLY A 58 -17.59 17.21 27.34
N LEU A 59 -18.51 17.67 26.48
CA LEU A 59 -19.26 16.81 25.56
C LEU A 59 -19.09 17.17 24.07
N ILE A 60 -17.97 17.84 23.70
CA ILE A 60 -17.65 18.21 22.29
C ILE A 60 -16.27 17.65 21.89
N GLY A 61 -15.92 16.47 22.42
CA GLY A 61 -14.57 15.89 22.29
C GLY A 61 -14.50 14.54 21.56
N LEU A 62 -15.58 14.09 20.90
CA LEU A 62 -15.61 12.78 20.23
C LEU A 62 -16.00 12.93 18.74
N LEU A 63 -15.31 13.81 18.01
CA LEU A 63 -15.38 13.79 16.55
C LEU A 63 -14.55 12.62 16.02
N LEU A 64 -15.24 11.51 15.81
CA LEU A 64 -15.10 10.53 14.73
C LEU A 64 -13.83 10.68 13.87
N ILE A 65 -12.77 9.97 14.24
CA ILE A 65 -11.72 9.52 13.32
C ILE A 65 -12.32 8.45 12.39
N ALA A 66 -13.12 8.89 11.41
CA ALA A 66 -13.47 8.04 10.27
C ALA A 66 -12.24 7.95 9.35
N GLY A 67 -11.38 6.97 9.60
CA GLY A 67 -10.29 6.65 8.69
C GLY A 67 -10.85 6.14 7.37
N CYS A 68 -10.57 6.83 6.26
CA CYS A 68 -10.80 6.29 4.91
C CYS A 68 -9.85 5.12 4.69
N SER A 69 -10.29 3.90 5.01
CA SER A 69 -9.62 2.71 4.49
C SER A 69 -9.84 2.67 2.97
N PRO A 70 -8.80 2.39 2.17
CA PRO A 70 -8.97 2.05 0.76
C PRO A 70 -10.02 0.94 0.65
N GLY A 71 -10.96 1.08 -0.30
CA GLY A 71 -11.97 0.06 -0.55
C GLY A 71 -11.36 -1.25 -1.07
N PRO A 72 -12.20 -2.30 -1.22
CA PRO A 72 -11.75 -3.58 -1.78
C PRO A 72 -11.12 -3.41 -3.16
N THR A 73 -10.00 -4.09 -3.38
CA THR A 73 -9.30 -4.09 -4.68
C THR A 73 -9.85 -5.20 -5.59
N PRO A 74 -10.14 -4.93 -6.87
CA PRO A 74 -10.44 -5.98 -7.83
C PRO A 74 -9.25 -6.93 -8.01
N VAL A 75 -9.43 -8.23 -7.76
CA VAL A 75 -8.43 -9.26 -8.08
C VAL A 75 -9.14 -10.41 -8.82
N PRO A 76 -8.73 -10.77 -10.04
CA PRO A 76 -9.33 -11.88 -10.77
C PRO A 76 -9.25 -13.19 -9.98
N VAL A 77 -10.37 -13.89 -9.85
CA VAL A 77 -10.42 -15.20 -9.17
C VAL A 77 -10.39 -16.32 -10.20
N PRO A 78 -9.40 -17.23 -10.15
CA PRO A 78 -9.32 -18.37 -11.06
C PRO A 78 -10.31 -19.46 -10.63
N SER A 79 -10.56 -20.41 -11.53
CA SER A 79 -11.40 -21.58 -11.28
C SER A 79 -10.65 -22.88 -11.63
N PRO A 80 -9.59 -23.24 -10.88
CA PRO A 80 -8.84 -24.48 -11.13
C PRO A 80 -9.62 -25.72 -10.65
N ALA A 81 -9.06 -26.90 -10.89
CA ALA A 81 -9.59 -28.14 -10.34
C ALA A 81 -9.68 -28.11 -8.79
N PRO A 82 -10.63 -28.82 -8.16
CA PRO A 82 -10.87 -28.75 -6.72
C PRO A 82 -9.62 -29.02 -5.85
N GLU A 83 -8.76 -29.95 -6.27
CA GLU A 83 -7.54 -30.32 -5.55
C GLU A 83 -6.51 -29.19 -5.57
N VAL A 84 -6.40 -28.50 -6.72
CA VAL A 84 -5.54 -27.32 -6.88
C VAL A 84 -6.10 -26.15 -6.07
N ALA A 85 -7.42 -25.94 -6.09
CA ALA A 85 -8.07 -24.91 -5.28
C ALA A 85 -7.81 -25.12 -3.78
N ALA A 86 -7.91 -26.35 -3.29
CA ALA A 86 -7.64 -26.68 -1.89
C ALA A 86 -6.17 -26.42 -1.51
N ALA A 87 -5.21 -26.86 -2.35
CA ALA A 87 -3.80 -26.61 -2.11
C ALA A 87 -3.45 -25.10 -2.14
N CYS A 88 -4.04 -24.37 -3.09
CA CYS A 88 -3.90 -22.92 -3.19
C CYS A 88 -4.49 -22.18 -1.99
N ALA A 89 -5.61 -22.63 -1.44
CA ALA A 89 -6.20 -22.04 -0.25
C ALA A 89 -5.23 -22.10 0.95
N GLU A 90 -4.51 -23.23 1.12
CA GLU A 90 -3.50 -23.36 2.17
C GLU A 90 -2.29 -22.45 1.92
N LEU A 91 -1.84 -22.30 0.66
CA LEU A 91 -0.77 -21.37 0.30
C LEU A 91 -1.16 -19.91 0.59
N VAL A 92 -2.34 -19.48 0.13
CA VAL A 92 -2.81 -18.09 0.28
C VAL A 92 -3.10 -17.73 1.73
N LYS A 93 -3.52 -18.73 2.53
CA LYS A 93 -3.68 -18.60 3.99
C LYS A 93 -2.33 -18.44 4.70
N ALA A 94 -1.28 -19.07 4.20
CA ALA A 94 0.07 -19.01 4.76
C ALA A 94 0.88 -17.78 4.33
N LEU A 95 0.36 -16.95 3.40
CA LEU A 95 1.01 -15.71 2.99
C LEU A 95 1.24 -14.77 4.19
N PRO A 96 2.34 -13.99 4.17
CA PRO A 96 2.68 -13.11 5.27
C PRO A 96 1.63 -12.01 5.49
N ALA A 97 1.66 -11.40 6.67
CA ALA A 97 0.80 -10.26 7.00
C ALA A 97 1.13 -9.01 6.14
N LYS A 98 2.39 -8.89 5.72
CA LYS A 98 2.91 -7.79 4.90
C LYS A 98 3.77 -8.30 3.76
N VAL A 99 3.82 -7.51 2.69
CA VAL A 99 4.71 -7.69 1.54
C VAL A 99 5.26 -6.33 1.19
N LEU A 100 6.58 -6.16 1.15
CA LEU A 100 7.25 -4.87 0.97
C LEU A 100 6.74 -3.79 1.95
N ASP A 101 6.62 -4.17 3.23
CA ASP A 101 6.01 -3.39 4.32
C ASP A 101 4.54 -2.99 4.09
N ALA A 102 3.94 -3.35 2.96
CA ALA A 102 2.57 -3.03 2.63
C ALA A 102 1.60 -3.98 3.34
N GLU A 103 0.60 -3.39 4.00
CA GLU A 103 -0.43 -4.12 4.73
C GLU A 103 -1.34 -4.91 3.78
N ARG A 104 -1.80 -6.08 4.24
CA ARG A 104 -2.83 -6.85 3.54
C ARG A 104 -4.13 -6.05 3.46
N ARG A 105 -4.82 -6.12 2.31
CA ARG A 105 -6.11 -5.45 2.07
C ARG A 105 -7.15 -6.42 1.54
N GLU A 106 -8.41 -6.00 1.59
CA GLU A 106 -9.50 -6.81 1.04
C GLU A 106 -9.41 -6.88 -0.49
N ALA A 107 -9.44 -8.11 -1.02
CA ALA A 107 -9.64 -8.38 -2.44
C ALA A 107 -11.12 -8.59 -2.74
N SER A 108 -11.54 -8.22 -3.95
CA SER A 108 -12.90 -8.34 -4.46
C SER A 108 -12.90 -9.04 -5.82
N PRO A 109 -13.69 -10.11 -6.02
CA PRO A 109 -14.50 -10.78 -4.99
C PRO A 109 -13.64 -11.48 -3.93
N LYS A 110 -14.20 -11.68 -2.73
CA LYS A 110 -13.52 -12.45 -1.66
C LYS A 110 -13.33 -13.89 -2.10
N SER A 111 -12.10 -14.40 -2.06
CA SER A 111 -11.76 -15.76 -2.46
C SER A 111 -10.59 -16.30 -1.62
N PRO A 112 -10.56 -17.60 -1.30
CA PRO A 112 -9.40 -18.22 -0.68
C PRO A 112 -8.21 -18.36 -1.64
N LEU A 113 -8.37 -18.05 -2.93
CA LEU A 113 -7.33 -18.19 -3.97
C LEU A 113 -6.58 -16.88 -4.26
N THR A 114 -7.01 -15.77 -3.65
CA THR A 114 -6.47 -14.44 -3.93
C THR A 114 -6.06 -13.69 -2.67
N ALA A 115 -5.08 -12.80 -2.81
CA ALA A 115 -4.70 -11.82 -1.79
C ALA A 115 -4.28 -10.50 -2.46
N ALA A 116 -4.34 -9.42 -1.69
CA ALA A 116 -3.90 -8.10 -2.13
C ALA A 116 -3.16 -7.39 -0.99
N TYR A 117 -2.16 -6.58 -1.33
CA TYR A 117 -1.37 -5.78 -0.38
C TYR A 117 -1.15 -4.36 -0.88
N GLY A 118 -1.20 -3.37 0.01
CA GLY A 118 -0.80 -2.00 -0.31
C GLY A 118 -1.68 -1.24 -1.31
N ASP A 119 -1.22 -0.07 -1.73
CA ASP A 119 -1.92 0.80 -2.68
C ASP A 119 -0.90 1.57 -3.56
N PRO A 120 -0.83 1.32 -4.89
CA PRO A 120 -1.60 0.37 -5.68
C PRO A 120 -1.37 -1.07 -5.23
N PRO A 121 -2.32 -1.99 -5.52
CA PRO A 121 -2.28 -3.34 -4.99
C PRO A 121 -1.15 -4.18 -5.60
N ILE A 122 -0.42 -4.89 -4.75
CA ILE A 122 0.30 -6.10 -5.14
C ILE A 122 -0.74 -7.23 -5.13
N GLU A 123 -1.06 -7.76 -6.30
CA GLU A 123 -2.10 -8.77 -6.47
C GLU A 123 -1.48 -10.16 -6.49
N MET A 124 -2.09 -11.09 -5.77
CA MET A 124 -1.62 -12.48 -5.71
C MET A 124 -2.76 -13.42 -6.03
N THR A 125 -2.49 -14.35 -6.94
CA THR A 125 -3.50 -15.28 -7.45
C THR A 125 -2.90 -16.67 -7.58
N CYS A 126 -3.47 -17.65 -6.89
CA CYS A 126 -3.02 -19.04 -6.95
C CYS A 126 -3.95 -19.91 -7.81
N GLY A 127 -3.37 -20.79 -8.61
CA GLY A 127 -4.12 -21.73 -9.46
C GLY A 127 -4.47 -21.14 -10.82
N VAL A 128 -3.67 -20.20 -11.31
CA VAL A 128 -3.77 -19.69 -12.68
C VAL A 128 -3.37 -20.76 -13.69
N THR A 129 -3.79 -20.61 -14.94
CA THR A 129 -3.19 -21.38 -16.04
C THR A 129 -1.76 -20.89 -16.29
N PRO A 130 -0.83 -21.75 -16.73
CA PRO A 130 0.51 -21.31 -17.08
C PRO A 130 0.45 -20.17 -18.11
N PRO A 131 1.11 -19.02 -17.86
CA PRO A 131 1.05 -17.87 -18.74
C PRO A 131 1.75 -18.13 -20.07
N ALA A 132 1.28 -17.46 -21.12
CA ALA A 132 1.93 -17.48 -22.43
C ALA A 132 3.41 -17.04 -22.31
N GLY A 133 4.30 -17.70 -23.04
CA GLY A 133 5.74 -17.47 -22.96
C GLY A 133 6.48 -18.37 -21.96
N MET A 134 5.79 -18.92 -20.95
CA MET A 134 6.45 -19.72 -19.90
C MET A 134 7.01 -21.06 -20.40
N ALA A 135 6.34 -21.71 -21.37
CA ALA A 135 6.77 -23.02 -21.88
C ALA A 135 7.78 -22.91 -23.05
N GLU A 136 8.22 -21.70 -23.39
CA GLU A 136 9.14 -21.49 -24.50
C GLU A 136 10.59 -21.78 -24.08
N ALA A 137 11.44 -22.23 -25.02
CA ALA A 137 12.82 -22.62 -24.72
C ALA A 137 13.68 -21.47 -24.17
N GLN A 138 13.36 -20.23 -24.54
CA GLN A 138 14.01 -19.01 -24.06
C GLN A 138 13.45 -18.48 -22.73
N SER A 139 12.42 -19.13 -22.16
CA SER A 139 11.84 -18.68 -20.91
C SER A 139 12.88 -18.75 -19.79
N GLN A 140 13.08 -17.62 -19.11
CA GLN A 140 14.05 -17.56 -18.01
C GLN A 140 13.39 -18.00 -16.72
N CYS A 141 14.07 -18.90 -16.02
CA CYS A 141 13.76 -19.30 -14.64
C CYS A 141 14.72 -18.52 -13.72
N PHE A 142 14.22 -17.47 -13.05
CA PHE A 142 15.00 -16.77 -12.02
C PHE A 142 14.61 -17.31 -10.66
N GLU A 143 15.61 -17.49 -9.81
CA GLU A 143 15.41 -17.99 -8.46
C GLU A 143 15.48 -16.86 -7.45
N VAL A 144 14.50 -16.81 -6.55
CA VAL A 144 14.51 -15.96 -5.35
C VAL A 144 14.24 -16.86 -4.17
N ASN A 145 15.17 -16.90 -3.21
CA ASN A 145 15.06 -17.71 -1.99
C ASN A 145 14.63 -19.18 -2.26
N GLY A 146 15.23 -19.86 -3.24
CA GLY A 146 14.91 -21.25 -3.57
C GLY A 146 13.59 -21.46 -4.33
N VAL A 147 12.90 -20.38 -4.72
CA VAL A 147 11.69 -20.43 -5.53
C VAL A 147 12.01 -19.97 -6.94
N GLY A 148 11.76 -20.85 -7.92
CA GLY A 148 11.83 -20.51 -9.33
C GLY A 148 10.62 -19.71 -9.78
N TRP A 149 10.87 -18.68 -10.57
CA TRP A 149 9.87 -17.76 -11.09
C TRP A 149 10.06 -17.51 -12.59
N PHE A 150 8.95 -17.30 -13.28
CA PHE A 150 8.84 -16.74 -14.61
C PHE A 150 8.36 -15.29 -14.50
N ALA A 151 8.92 -14.38 -15.31
CA ALA A 151 8.69 -12.94 -15.20
C ALA A 151 8.15 -12.46 -16.54
N LYS A 152 7.00 -11.80 -16.46
CA LYS A 152 6.40 -11.12 -17.59
C LYS A 152 6.31 -9.63 -17.26
N GLN A 153 7.06 -8.83 -18.00
CA GLN A 153 6.89 -7.38 -17.94
C GLN A 153 5.52 -7.01 -18.50
N VAL A 154 4.84 -6.11 -17.80
CA VAL A 154 3.59 -5.49 -18.23
C VAL A 154 3.75 -3.97 -18.19
N GLU A 155 2.77 -3.23 -18.72
CA GLU A 155 2.86 -1.76 -18.86
C GLU A 155 3.21 -1.06 -17.53
N ASN A 156 2.62 -1.52 -16.42
CA ASN A 156 2.75 -0.87 -15.10
C ASN A 156 3.45 -1.74 -14.05
N GLY A 157 4.38 -2.62 -14.44
CA GLY A 157 5.16 -3.42 -13.50
C GLY A 157 5.51 -4.80 -14.04
N PHE A 158 5.51 -5.79 -13.14
CA PHE A 158 5.82 -7.18 -13.48
C PHE A 158 4.77 -8.12 -12.94
N ILE A 159 4.53 -9.20 -13.69
CA ILE A 159 3.81 -10.37 -13.24
C ILE A 159 4.82 -11.50 -13.10
N PHE A 160 4.95 -12.03 -11.88
CA PHE A 160 5.82 -13.15 -11.58
C PHE A 160 4.97 -14.40 -11.34
N THR A 161 5.28 -15.51 -11.99
CA THR A 161 4.56 -16.77 -11.80
C THR A 161 5.52 -17.86 -11.38
N THR A 162 5.21 -18.62 -10.33
CA THR A 162 6.06 -19.76 -9.92
C THR A 162 6.19 -20.76 -11.07
N ILE A 163 7.42 -21.19 -11.35
CA ILE A 163 7.74 -22.19 -12.39
C ILE A 163 8.42 -23.41 -11.75
N GLY A 164 8.23 -24.59 -12.34
CA GLY A 164 8.83 -25.83 -11.83
C GLY A 164 8.19 -26.37 -10.55
N ARG A 165 6.98 -25.91 -10.19
CA ARG A 165 6.25 -26.29 -8.98
C ARG A 165 4.84 -26.80 -9.30
N SER A 166 4.19 -27.43 -8.33
CA SER A 166 2.88 -28.06 -8.47
C SER A 166 1.71 -27.09 -8.72
N LEU A 167 1.83 -25.85 -8.23
CA LEU A 167 0.82 -24.79 -8.38
C LEU A 167 1.44 -23.63 -9.14
N TYR A 168 0.68 -23.01 -10.04
CA TYR A 168 1.03 -21.71 -10.61
C TYR A 168 0.49 -20.62 -9.69
N PHE A 169 1.41 -19.98 -8.96
CA PHE A 169 1.13 -18.84 -8.10
C PHE A 169 1.68 -17.57 -8.75
N GLU A 170 0.79 -16.64 -9.02
CA GLU A 170 1.07 -15.37 -9.68
C GLU A 170 1.15 -14.23 -8.65
N VAL A 171 2.15 -13.35 -8.82
CA VAL A 171 2.35 -12.13 -8.06
C VAL A 171 2.52 -10.98 -9.04
N ALA A 172 1.48 -10.15 -9.17
CA ALA A 172 1.51 -8.94 -9.97
C ALA A 172 1.93 -7.75 -9.09
N VAL A 173 3.06 -7.14 -9.41
CA VAL A 173 3.70 -6.10 -8.63
C VAL A 173 3.76 -4.80 -9.44
N PRO A 174 3.06 -3.74 -9.02
CA PRO A 174 3.12 -2.45 -9.68
C PRO A 174 4.52 -1.81 -9.66
N ALA A 175 4.84 -0.99 -10.67
CA ALA A 175 6.11 -0.27 -10.79
C ALA A 175 6.41 0.71 -9.65
N LYS A 176 5.45 1.02 -8.77
CA LYS A 176 5.71 1.80 -7.55
C LYS A 176 6.67 1.07 -6.60
N TYR A 177 6.71 -0.26 -6.66
CA TYR A 177 7.45 -1.11 -5.73
C TYR A 177 8.85 -1.49 -6.27
N THR A 178 9.40 -0.76 -7.24
CA THR A 178 10.72 -1.06 -7.82
C THR A 178 11.82 -1.12 -6.73
N PRO A 179 12.69 -2.15 -6.72
CA PRO A 179 12.66 -3.35 -7.58
C PRO A 179 11.50 -4.29 -7.25
N GLU A 180 10.65 -4.59 -8.24
CA GLU A 180 9.40 -5.33 -8.08
C GLU A 180 9.64 -6.76 -7.57
N ALA A 181 10.76 -7.36 -7.98
CA ALA A 181 11.18 -8.69 -7.57
C ALA A 181 11.42 -8.82 -6.05
N ASN A 182 11.59 -7.70 -5.33
CA ASN A 182 11.71 -7.74 -3.88
C ASN A 182 10.43 -8.28 -3.21
N ALA A 183 9.25 -8.15 -3.82
CA ALA A 183 8.02 -8.73 -3.26
C ALA A 183 8.13 -10.26 -3.13
N LEU A 184 8.98 -10.90 -3.95
CA LEU A 184 9.14 -12.35 -3.98
C LEU A 184 9.87 -12.86 -2.74
N THR A 185 10.70 -12.04 -2.08
CA THR A 185 11.43 -12.47 -0.89
C THR A 185 10.47 -12.79 0.25
N ASP A 186 9.44 -11.97 0.43
CA ASP A 186 8.50 -12.07 1.55
C ASP A 186 7.54 -13.25 1.42
N VAL A 187 7.21 -13.66 0.19
CA VAL A 187 6.30 -14.78 -0.07
C VAL A 187 7.01 -16.12 -0.22
N SER A 188 8.34 -16.13 -0.39
CA SER A 188 9.08 -17.33 -0.73
C SER A 188 8.95 -18.43 0.31
N ASP A 189 8.92 -18.10 1.60
CA ASP A 189 8.75 -19.11 2.66
C ASP A 189 7.40 -19.83 2.57
N ALA A 190 6.31 -19.07 2.33
CA ALA A 190 4.98 -19.64 2.13
C ALA A 190 4.95 -20.55 0.88
N VAL A 191 5.55 -20.09 -0.23
CA VAL A 191 5.63 -20.88 -1.47
C VAL A 191 6.45 -22.15 -1.27
N GLN A 192 7.61 -22.09 -0.61
CA GLN A 192 8.44 -23.26 -0.37
C GLN A 192 7.70 -24.33 0.46
N LYS A 193 6.99 -23.89 1.49
CA LYS A 193 6.27 -24.78 2.41
C LYS A 193 5.00 -25.37 1.80
N HIS A 194 4.29 -24.63 0.96
CA HIS A 194 2.94 -24.99 0.49
C HIS A 194 2.83 -25.31 -1.00
N ASN A 195 3.86 -25.04 -1.81
CA ASN A 195 3.89 -25.36 -3.24
C ASN A 195 5.06 -26.29 -3.57
N LYS A 196 4.78 -27.57 -3.74
CA LYS A 196 5.79 -28.61 -3.94
C LYS A 196 6.65 -28.34 -5.17
N LEU A 197 7.97 -28.41 -5.01
CA LEU A 197 8.92 -28.38 -6.12
C LEU A 197 8.82 -29.67 -6.95
N VAL A 198 8.75 -29.51 -8.27
CA VAL A 198 8.69 -30.60 -9.25
C VAL A 198 9.97 -30.63 -10.06
N THR A 199 10.39 -29.48 -10.60
CA THR A 199 11.61 -29.31 -11.40
C THR A 199 12.32 -28.04 -10.95
N PRO A 200 13.59 -28.10 -10.50
CA PRO A 200 14.36 -26.90 -10.16
C PRO A 200 14.68 -26.04 -11.40
N CYS A 201 15.01 -24.76 -11.18
CA CYS A 201 15.69 -23.96 -12.20
C CYS A 201 17.10 -24.56 -12.38
N THR A 202 17.43 -25.07 -13.58
CA THR A 202 18.77 -25.58 -13.95
C THR A 202 19.16 -25.12 -15.33
#